data_AF-A0A3M5X830-F1
#
_entry.id   AF-A0A3M5X830-F1
#
_cell.length_a   1.000
_cell.length_b   1.000
_cell.length_c   1.000
_cell.angle_alpha   90.00
_cell.angle_beta   90.00
_cell.angle_gamma   90.00
#
_symmetry.space_group_name_H-M   'P 1'
#
loop_
_entity.id
_entity.type
_entity.pdbx_description
1 polymer ?
#
loop_
_entity_poly.entity_id
_entity_poly.type
_entity_poly.pdbx_seq_one_letter_code
_entity_poly.pdbx_strand_id
1 'polypeptide(L)'
;MVKLDRYIGKSVLLAILAVLGIILGLVSMFAFIDEMRDISDTYTLTDALSFVMLTAPRRVYDTLPMAALIGCLIGLGTLASSSELTIMRAAGVSIG
;
A
#
# COMPACT_ATOMS: atom_id res chain seq x y z
N MET A 1 -7.68 10.07 24.62
CA MET A 1 -6.95 10.37 23.36
C MET A 1 -6.49 9.10 22.63
N VAL A 2 -5.98 8.07 23.31
CA VAL A 2 -5.54 6.79 22.70
C VAL A 2 -6.55 6.13 21.74
N LYS A 3 -7.86 6.22 22.01
CA LYS A 3 -8.91 5.67 21.12
C LYS A 3 -8.97 6.38 19.76
N LEU A 4 -8.77 7.70 19.74
CA LEU A 4 -8.82 8.52 18.54
C LEU A 4 -7.58 8.29 17.69
N ASP A 5 -6.39 8.32 18.30
CA ASP A 5 -5.12 7.99 17.62
C ASP A 5 -5.16 6.59 17.00
N ARG A 6 -5.67 5.61 17.73
CA ARG A 6 -5.77 4.23 17.21
C ARG A 6 -6.80 4.11 16.09
N TYR A 7 -7.86 4.92 16.10
CA TYR A 7 -8.83 4.95 15.02
C TYR A 7 -8.23 5.56 13.75
N ILE A 8 -7.62 6.74 13.86
CA ILE A 8 -6.94 7.42 12.75
C ILE A 8 -5.82 6.52 12.21
N GLY A 9 -4.98 6.00 13.11
CA GLY A 9 -3.87 5.10 12.75
C GLY A 9 -4.36 3.83 12.05
N LYS A 10 -5.45 3.20 12.50
CA LYS A 10 -6.01 2.03 11.84
C LYS A 10 -6.59 2.37 10.45
N SER A 11 -7.25 3.51 10.32
CA SER A 11 -7.82 3.95 9.04
C SER A 11 -6.72 4.24 8.01
N VAL A 12 -5.70 5.00 8.41
CA VAL A 12 -4.54 5.32 7.58
C VAL A 12 -3.74 4.05 7.24
N LEU A 13 -3.49 3.17 8.21
CA LEU A 13 -2.75 1.93 7.98
C LEU A 13 -3.49 0.99 7.02
N LEU A 14 -4.82 0.90 7.12
CA LEU A 14 -5.64 0.16 6.15
C LEU A 14 -5.56 0.77 4.75
N ALA A 15 -5.61 2.10 4.63
CA ALA A 15 -5.48 2.78 3.35
C ALA A 15 -4.10 2.56 2.72
N ILE A 16 -3.02 2.65 3.51
CA ILE A 16 -1.64 2.36 3.05
C ILE A 16 -1.53 0.91 2.59
N LEU A 17 -2.02 -0.06 3.37
CA LEU A 17 -1.97 -1.48 3.00
C LEU A 17 -2.78 -1.76 1.73
N ALA A 18 -3.95 -1.13 1.56
CA ALA A 18 -4.75 -1.28 0.35
C ALA A 18 -4.01 -0.75 -0.88
N VAL A 19 -3.44 0.45 -0.80
CA VAL A 19 -2.66 1.05 -1.90
C VAL A 19 -1.42 0.23 -2.21
N LEU A 20 -0.67 -0.18 -1.18
CA LEU A 20 0.51 -1.02 -1.33
C LEU A 20 0.15 -2.35 -2.00
N GLY A 21 -0.95 -2.98 -1.59
CA GLY A 21 -1.45 -4.21 -2.21
C GLY A 21 -1.80 -4.04 -3.69
N ILE A 22 -2.45 -2.94 -4.06
CA ILE A 22 -2.78 -2.63 -5.46
C ILE A 22 -1.51 -2.43 -6.30
N ILE A 23 -0.56 -1.62 -5.82
CA ILE A 23 0.69 -1.34 -6.52
C ILE A 23 1.51 -2.64 -6.67
N LEU A 24 1.68 -3.40 -5.59
CA LEU A 24 2.41 -4.67 -5.62
C LEU A 24 1.77 -5.69 -6.54
N GLY A 25 0.42 -5.77 -6.55
CA GLY A 25 -0.32 -6.65 -7.45
C GLY A 25 -0.03 -6.30 -8.90
N LEU A 26 -0.13 -5.02 -9.27
CA LEU A 26 0.17 -4.55 -10.62
C LEU A 26 1.62 -4.80 -11.02
N VAL A 27 2.60 -4.44 -10.17
CA VAL A 27 4.03 -4.63 -10.45
C VAL A 27 4.38 -6.12 -10.56
N SER A 28 3.80 -6.97 -9.72
CA SER A 28 4.00 -8.42 -9.78
C SER A 28 3.39 -9.01 -11.05
N MET A 29 2.21 -8.55 -11.45
CA MET A 29 1.57 -8.97 -12.70
C MET A 29 2.42 -8.58 -13.92
N PHE A 30 2.93 -7.34 -13.98
CA PHE A 30 3.81 -6.92 -15.08
C PHE A 30 5.09 -7.73 -15.15
N ALA A 31 5.72 -8.01 -14.02
CA ALA A 31 6.91 -8.84 -14.01
C ALA A 31 6.64 -10.28 -14.42
N PHE A 32 5.49 -10.84 -14.01
CA PHE A 32 5.09 -12.17 -14.47
C PHE A 32 4.90 -12.21 -15.98
N ILE A 33 4.29 -11.17 -16.56
CA ILE A 33 4.13 -11.03 -18.02
C ILE A 33 5.50 -10.89 -18.72
N ASP A 34 6.43 -10.14 -18.16
CA ASP A 34 7.76 -9.95 -18.75
C ASP A 34 8.57 -11.25 -18.68
N GLU A 35 8.50 -11.97 -17.56
CA GLU A 35 9.13 -13.28 -17.39
C GLU A 35 8.54 -14.32 -18.36
N MET A 36 7.22 -14.25 -18.63
CA MET A 36 6.57 -15.11 -19.62
C MET A 36 7.09 -14.88 -21.04
N ARG A 37 7.57 -13.67 -21.35
CA ARG A 37 8.10 -13.33 -22.67
C ARG A 37 9.53 -13.84 -22.88
N ASP A 38 10.27 -14.06 -21.79
CA ASP A 38 11.64 -14.58 -21.80
C ASP A 38 11.73 -16.10 -21.60
N ILE A 39 10.58 -16.80 -21.61
CA ILE A 39 10.51 -18.26 -21.49
C ILE A 39 11.29 -18.90 -22.65
N SER A 40 12.43 -19.51 -22.31
CA SER A 40 13.23 -20.40 -23.15
C SER A 40 13.15 -21.84 -22.61
N ASP A 41 13.59 -22.84 -23.39
CA ASP A 41 13.51 -24.30 -23.10
C ASP A 41 14.15 -24.76 -21.76
N THR A 42 14.83 -23.88 -21.03
CA THR A 42 15.49 -24.17 -19.73
C THR A 42 14.89 -23.40 -18.55
N TYR A 43 13.88 -22.54 -18.77
CA TYR A 43 13.28 -21.69 -17.73
C TYR A 43 11.81 -22.05 -17.49
N THR A 44 11.54 -22.65 -16.34
CA THR A 44 10.21 -23.23 -16.04
C THR A 44 9.31 -22.20 -15.36
N LEU A 45 7.97 -22.33 -15.50
CA LEU A 45 6.99 -21.51 -14.75
C LEU A 45 7.23 -21.50 -13.23
N THR A 46 7.78 -22.57 -12.68
CA THR A 46 8.15 -22.68 -11.27
C THR A 46 9.30 -21.75 -10.89
N ASP A 47 10.27 -21.54 -11.79
CA ASP A 47 11.40 -20.63 -11.56
C ASP A 47 10.92 -19.18 -11.63
N ALA A 48 10.08 -18.85 -12.61
CA ALA A 48 9.42 -17.54 -12.72
C ALA A 48 8.62 -17.18 -11.45
N LEU A 49 7.84 -18.13 -10.91
CA LEU A 49 7.08 -17.90 -9.67
C LEU A 49 8.00 -17.69 -8.46
N SER A 50 9.09 -18.47 -8.37
CA SER A 50 10.09 -18.32 -7.32
C SER A 50 10.82 -16.98 -7.40
N PHE A 51 11.13 -16.52 -8.62
CA PHE A 51 11.77 -15.24 -8.89
C PHE A 51 10.88 -14.06 -8.51
N VAL A 52 9.58 -14.12 -8.87
CA VAL A 52 8.59 -13.10 -8.46
C VAL A 52 8.44 -13.06 -6.94
N MET A 53 8.41 -14.21 -6.26
CA MET A 53 8.37 -14.28 -4.79
C MET A 53 9.65 -13.75 -4.13
N LEU A 54 10.83 -14.02 -4.69
CA LEU A 54 12.11 -13.52 -4.20
C LEU A 54 12.29 -12.01 -4.44
N THR A 55 11.69 -11.46 -5.50
CA THR A 55 11.73 -10.02 -5.78
C THR A 55 10.62 -9.23 -5.09
N ALA A 56 9.56 -9.89 -4.59
CA ALA A 56 8.46 -9.23 -3.89
C ALA A 56 8.91 -8.40 -2.66
N PRO A 57 9.77 -8.88 -1.74
CA PRO A 57 10.22 -8.09 -0.57
C PRO A 57 10.95 -6.81 -0.98
N ARG A 58 11.76 -6.88 -2.04
CA ARG A 58 12.48 -5.72 -2.58
C ARG A 58 11.50 -4.69 -3.15
N ARG A 59 10.51 -5.15 -3.93
CA ARG A 59 9.47 -4.28 -4.51
C ARG A 59 8.60 -3.62 -3.45
N VAL A 60 8.29 -4.33 -2.37
CA VAL A 60 7.58 -3.76 -1.21
C VAL A 60 8.37 -2.58 -0.68
N TYR A 61 9.67 -2.75 -0.43
CA TYR A 61 10.53 -1.69 0.11
C TYR A 61 10.60 -0.46 -0.81
N ASP A 62 10.77 -0.68 -2.12
CA ASP A 62 10.88 0.40 -3.10
C ASP A 62 9.55 1.18 -3.26
N THR A 63 8.41 0.50 -3.13
CA THR A 63 7.08 1.09 -3.31
C THR A 63 6.47 1.63 -2.01
N LEU A 64 7.06 1.32 -0.85
CA LEU A 64 6.57 1.71 0.47
C LEU A 64 6.41 3.22 0.64
N PRO A 65 7.38 4.09 0.27
CA PRO A 65 7.24 5.54 0.46
C PRO A 65 6.10 6.13 -0.38
N MET A 66 5.98 5.66 -1.63
CA MET A 66 4.92 6.07 -2.55
C MET A 66 3.53 5.63 -2.03
N ALA A 67 3.43 4.37 -1.58
CA ALA A 67 2.20 3.82 -1.02
C ALA A 67 1.82 4.49 0.31
N ALA A 68 2.81 4.87 1.14
CA ALA A 68 2.59 5.60 2.38
C ALA A 68 2.04 7.01 2.10
N LEU A 69 2.60 7.74 1.12
CA LEU A 69 2.10 9.06 0.74
C LEU A 69 0.65 9.01 0.24
N ILE A 70 0.39 8.14 -0.74
CA ILE A 70 -0.95 7.98 -1.34
C ILE A 70 -1.94 7.45 -0.30
N GLY A 71 -1.54 6.45 0.49
CA GLY A 71 -2.36 5.86 1.53
C GLY A 71 -2.71 6.83 2.66
N CYS A 72 -1.77 7.68 3.09
CA CYS A 72 -2.05 8.76 4.05
C CYS A 72 -3.02 9.78 3.46
N LEU A 73 -2.84 10.19 2.20
CA LEU A 73 -3.72 11.14 1.54
C LEU A 73 -5.16 10.60 1.45
N ILE A 74 -5.31 9.34 1.05
CA ILE A 74 -6.61 8.68 0.97
C ILE A 74 -7.20 8.49 2.37
N GLY A 75 -6.43 7.96 3.32
CA GLY A 75 -6.90 7.67 4.68
C GLY A 75 -7.29 8.92 5.47
N LEU A 76 -6.53 10.01 5.37
CA LEU A 76 -6.92 11.29 5.97
C LEU A 76 -8.03 11.97 5.17
N GLY A 77 -8.02 11.83 3.84
CA GLY A 77 -9.05 12.36 2.95
C GLY A 77 -10.43 11.76 3.22
N THR A 78 -10.53 10.46 3.49
CA THR A 78 -11.79 9.81 3.87
C THR A 78 -12.30 10.32 5.22
N LEU A 79 -11.42 10.45 6.22
CA LEU A 79 -11.76 11.02 7.53
C LEU A 79 -12.19 12.49 7.43
N ALA A 80 -11.57 13.26 6.53
CA ALA A 80 -11.96 14.64 6.27
C ALA A 80 -13.30 14.73 5.53
N SER A 81 -13.53 13.86 4.53
CA SER A 81 -14.78 13.82 3.75
C SER A 81 -15.98 13.41 4.59
N SER A 82 -15.81 12.53 5.57
CA SER A 82 -16.85 12.18 6.55
C SER A 82 -17.01 13.22 7.66
N SER A 83 -16.34 14.38 7.55
CA SER A 83 -16.32 15.44 8.57
C SER A 83 -15.78 15.03 9.95
N GLU A 84 -15.28 13.80 10.11
CA GLU A 84 -14.74 13.30 11.38
C GLU A 84 -13.51 14.11 11.81
N LEU A 85 -12.59 14.36 10.87
CA LEU A 85 -11.42 15.19 11.14
C LEU A 85 -11.80 16.64 11.49
N THR A 86 -12.89 17.14 10.94
CA THR A 86 -13.41 18.48 11.24
C THR A 86 -14.03 18.54 12.64
N ILE A 87 -14.78 17.51 13.04
CA ILE A 87 -15.36 17.40 14.38
C ILE A 87 -14.26 17.23 15.44
N MET A 88 -13.23 16.44 15.17
CA MET A 88 -12.08 16.29 16.08
C MET A 88 -11.37 17.63 16.34
N ARG A 89 -11.16 18.44 15.29
CA ARG A 89 -10.62 19.80 15.42
C ARG A 89 -11.55 20.71 16.24
N ALA A 90 -12.86 20.67 16.00
CA ALA A 90 -13.84 21.45 16.75
C ALA A 90 -13.91 21.06 18.24
N ALA A 91 -13.60 19.80 18.56
CA ALA A 91 -13.51 19.28 19.93
C ALA A 91 -12.19 19.64 20.66
N GLY A 92 -11.31 20.44 20.05
CA GLY A 92 -10.06 20.89 20.67
C GLY A 92 -8.85 19.98 20.43
N VAL A 93 -8.93 19.03 19.50
CA VAL A 93 -7.75 18.24 19.08
C VAL A 93 -6.93 19.08 18.10
N SER A 94 -5.83 19.65 18.59
CA SER A 94 -4.86 20.39 17.78
C SER A 94 -4.06 19.45 16.89
N ILE A 95 -3.91 19.80 15.61
CA ILE A 95 -2.97 19.18 14.69
C ILE A 95 -1.65 19.96 14.88
N GLY A 96 -0.92 19.63 15.93
CA GLY A 96 0.41 20.17 16.23
C GLY A 96 1.44 19.06 16.16
#